data_AF-A0A3D5YEN9-F1
#
_entry.id   AF-A0A3D5YEN9-F1
#
_cell.length_a   1.000
_cell.length_b   1.000
_cell.length_c   1.000
_cell.angle_alpha   90.00
_cell.angle_beta   90.00
_cell.angle_gamma   90.00
#
_symmetry.space_group_name_H-M   'P 1'
#
loop_
_entity.id
_entity.type
_entity.pdbx_description
1 polymer ?
#
loop_
_entity_poly.entity_id
_entity_poly.type
_entity_poly.pdbx_seq_one_letter_code
_entity_poly.pdbx_strand_id
1 'polypeptide(L)'
;MRNLTKFYGVSFACLYGGASPNVQKEKLRRSPAIVIATPGRLMDFMNQKVIDVRTVDYFILDEVDRMLDMGFVRDIKKIRAQLPSVKQTLTFSATMNNDMKTIIKDHISTYEFIKIGEEVTVDKIHHRYIPIEHEQKLFNVIKLIEAHPDDRIIIFTHTKRNTKTIHQILI
;
A
#
# COMPACT_ATOMS: atom_id res chain seq x y z
N MET A 1 4.03 -11.26 7.83
CA MET A 1 3.58 -12.64 7.53
C MET A 1 4.45 -13.74 8.12
N ARG A 2 5.76 -13.83 7.81
CA ARG A 2 6.62 -14.93 8.30
C ARG A 2 6.54 -15.18 9.81
N ASN A 3 6.55 -14.14 10.63
CA ASN A 3 6.47 -14.27 12.09
C ASN A 3 5.09 -14.77 12.57
N LEU A 4 4.02 -14.35 11.88
CA LEU A 4 2.64 -14.73 12.23
C LEU A 4 2.32 -16.16 11.79
N THR A 5 2.94 -16.67 10.73
CA THR A 5 2.63 -18.03 10.23
C THR A 5 3.57 -19.11 10.74
N LYS A 6 4.77 -18.73 11.21
CA LYS A 6 5.84 -19.66 11.64
C LYS A 6 5.34 -20.73 12.61
N PHE A 7 4.46 -20.36 13.53
CA PHE A 7 3.98 -21.24 14.60
C PHE A 7 2.66 -21.95 14.30
N TYR A 8 1.98 -21.58 13.19
CA TYR A 8 0.65 -22.09 12.86
C TYR A 8 0.63 -22.96 11.60
N GLY A 9 1.78 -23.21 10.97
CA GLY A 9 1.86 -24.04 9.76
C GLY A 9 1.15 -23.45 8.53
N VAL A 10 0.82 -22.15 8.56
CA VAL A 10 0.09 -21.49 7.47
C VAL A 10 1.05 -21.05 6.36
N SER A 11 0.85 -21.56 5.16
CA SER A 11 1.64 -21.18 3.99
C SER A 11 1.15 -19.87 3.36
N PHE A 12 2.06 -19.09 2.78
CA PHE A 12 1.69 -17.87 2.07
C PHE A 12 2.55 -17.64 0.83
N ALA A 13 2.01 -16.91 -0.14
CA ALA A 13 2.75 -16.40 -1.30
C ALA A 13 2.54 -14.89 -1.45
N CYS A 14 3.56 -14.20 -1.96
CA CYS A 14 3.51 -12.77 -2.23
C CYS A 14 3.65 -12.52 -3.73
N LEU A 15 2.72 -11.77 -4.32
CA LEU A 15 2.61 -11.50 -5.75
C LEU A 15 2.72 -10.00 -6.03
N TYR A 16 3.88 -9.55 -6.49
CA TYR A 16 4.12 -8.11 -6.73
C TYR A 16 5.11 -7.88 -7.88
N GLY A 17 5.08 -6.67 -8.44
CA GLY A 17 6.00 -6.22 -9.49
C GLY A 17 7.47 -6.13 -9.04
N GLY A 18 8.40 -6.03 -10.00
CA GLY A 18 9.84 -5.87 -9.69
C GLY A 18 10.57 -7.12 -9.19
N ALA A 19 9.86 -8.25 -9.03
CA ALA A 19 10.44 -9.55 -8.69
C ALA A 19 10.08 -10.63 -9.73
N SER A 20 10.92 -11.68 -9.81
CA SER A 20 10.79 -12.78 -10.77
C SER A 20 9.40 -13.42 -10.74
N PRO A 21 8.64 -13.39 -11.85
CA PRO A 21 7.34 -14.06 -11.93
C PRO A 21 7.44 -15.56 -11.70
N ASN A 22 8.49 -16.22 -12.20
CA ASN A 22 8.66 -17.67 -12.09
C ASN A 22 8.76 -18.11 -10.64
N VAL A 23 9.53 -17.39 -9.80
CA VAL A 23 9.63 -17.68 -8.36
C VAL A 23 8.27 -17.54 -7.67
N GLN A 24 7.44 -16.57 -8.08
CA GLN A 24 6.10 -16.41 -7.53
C GLN A 24 5.16 -17.53 -7.99
N LYS A 25 5.25 -17.97 -9.26
CA LYS A 25 4.51 -19.13 -9.80
C LYS A 25 4.85 -20.42 -9.05
N GLU A 26 6.13 -20.68 -8.77
CA GLU A 26 6.54 -21.86 -7.99
C GLU A 26 5.94 -21.85 -6.58
N LYS A 27 5.84 -20.67 -5.94
CA LYS A 27 5.19 -20.55 -4.62
C LYS A 27 3.69 -20.84 -4.71
N LEU A 28 3.02 -20.41 -5.78
CA LEU A 28 1.59 -20.68 -5.98
C LEU A 28 1.30 -22.15 -6.25
N ARG A 29 2.20 -22.88 -6.92
CA ARG A 29 2.06 -24.34 -7.14
C ARG A 29 2.02 -25.14 -5.84
N ARG A 30 2.49 -24.57 -4.73
CA ARG A 30 2.39 -25.18 -3.40
C ARG A 30 1.03 -24.94 -2.72
N SER A 31 0.06 -24.38 -3.44
CA SER A 31 -1.30 -24.06 -2.97
C SER A 31 -1.27 -23.34 -1.62
N PRO A 32 -0.69 -22.14 -1.55
CA PRO A 32 -0.56 -21.41 -0.30
C PRO A 32 -1.94 -21.08 0.25
N ALA A 33 -2.11 -21.18 1.58
CA ALA A 33 -3.35 -20.80 2.25
C ALA A 33 -3.65 -19.30 2.13
N ILE A 34 -2.60 -18.46 2.02
CA ILE A 34 -2.73 -17.00 1.96
C ILE A 34 -1.96 -16.45 0.75
N VAL A 35 -2.61 -15.56 0.00
CA VAL A 35 -1.98 -14.83 -1.11
C VAL A 35 -2.04 -13.34 -0.81
N ILE A 36 -0.86 -12.71 -0.73
CA ILE A 36 -0.70 -11.26 -0.60
C ILE A 36 -0.30 -10.73 -1.97
N ALA A 37 -1.06 -9.82 -2.56
CA ALA A 37 -0.80 -9.40 -3.93
C ALA A 37 -1.07 -7.92 -4.20
N THR A 38 -0.29 -7.34 -5.11
CA THR A 38 -0.64 -6.06 -5.75
C THR A 38 -1.61 -6.34 -6.91
N PRO A 39 -2.66 -5.50 -7.13
CA PRO A 39 -3.74 -5.80 -8.08
C PRO A 39 -3.27 -6.23 -9.48
N GLY A 40 -2.35 -5.48 -10.08
CA GLY A 40 -1.84 -5.79 -11.42
C GLY A 40 -1.21 -7.19 -11.54
N ARG A 41 -0.35 -7.57 -10.58
CA ARG A 41 0.30 -8.90 -10.60
C ARG A 41 -0.69 -10.05 -10.36
N LEU A 42 -1.70 -9.83 -9.51
CA LEU A 42 -2.74 -10.83 -9.28
C LEU A 42 -3.55 -11.05 -10.56
N MET A 43 -3.99 -9.95 -11.20
CA MET A 43 -4.72 -10.00 -12.46
C MET A 43 -3.93 -10.71 -13.57
N ASP A 44 -2.64 -10.41 -13.70
CA ASP A 44 -1.76 -11.08 -14.67
C ASP A 44 -1.76 -12.60 -14.47
N PHE A 45 -1.67 -13.06 -13.22
CA PHE A 45 -1.62 -14.48 -12.89
C PHE A 45 -2.98 -15.17 -13.02
N MET A 46 -4.07 -14.47 -12.72
CA MET A 46 -5.43 -14.96 -12.99
C MET A 46 -5.67 -15.12 -14.50
N ASN A 47 -5.29 -14.14 -15.32
CA ASN A 47 -5.41 -14.19 -16.78
C ASN A 47 -4.59 -15.34 -17.39
N GLN A 48 -3.41 -15.61 -16.82
CA GLN A 48 -2.57 -16.75 -17.21
C GLN A 48 -3.04 -18.09 -16.63
N LYS A 49 -4.14 -18.11 -15.85
CA LYS A 49 -4.66 -19.30 -15.16
C LYS A 49 -3.63 -19.97 -14.23
N VAL A 50 -2.72 -19.18 -13.66
CA VAL A 50 -1.71 -19.63 -12.69
C VAL A 50 -2.32 -19.79 -11.31
N ILE A 51 -3.35 -18.99 -10.99
CA ILE A 51 -4.09 -19.03 -9.74
C ILE A 51 -5.58 -19.07 -10.05
N ASP A 52 -6.29 -19.94 -9.34
CA ASP A 52 -7.75 -19.94 -9.28
C ASP A 52 -8.17 -19.34 -7.95
N VAL A 53 -8.94 -18.26 -8.00
CA VAL A 53 -9.39 -17.52 -6.82
C VAL A 53 -10.85 -17.81 -6.47
N ARG A 54 -11.53 -18.68 -7.22
CA ARG A 54 -12.97 -18.93 -7.05
C ARG A 54 -13.33 -19.52 -5.69
N THR A 55 -12.39 -20.19 -5.02
CA THR A 55 -12.54 -20.82 -3.71
C THR A 55 -12.09 -19.93 -2.53
N VAL A 56 -11.76 -18.67 -2.78
CA VAL A 56 -11.33 -17.75 -1.72
C VAL A 56 -12.51 -17.35 -0.84
N ASP A 57 -12.37 -17.62 0.45
CA ASP A 57 -13.37 -17.27 1.48
C ASP A 57 -13.23 -15.82 1.99
N TYR A 58 -12.00 -15.28 1.99
CA TYR A 58 -11.68 -13.98 2.58
C TYR A 58 -10.98 -13.07 1.57
N PHE A 59 -11.52 -11.87 1.37
CA PHE A 59 -10.94 -10.86 0.50
C PHE A 59 -10.60 -9.60 1.29
N ILE A 60 -9.33 -9.18 1.25
CA ILE A 60 -8.84 -8.05 2.04
C ILE A 60 -8.27 -7.01 1.09
N LEU A 61 -8.74 -5.77 1.23
CA LEU A 61 -8.22 -4.59 0.56
C LEU A 61 -7.56 -3.69 1.60
N ASP A 62 -6.29 -3.38 1.43
CA ASP A 62 -5.49 -2.54 2.33
C ASP A 62 -4.94 -1.32 1.58
N GLU A 63 -4.85 -0.17 2.24
CA GLU A 63 -4.52 1.14 1.65
C GLU A 63 -5.37 1.44 0.37
N VAL A 64 -6.69 1.30 0.46
CA VAL A 64 -7.57 1.42 -0.73
C VAL A 64 -7.53 2.81 -1.36
N ASP A 65 -7.33 3.85 -0.56
CA ASP A 65 -7.14 5.22 -1.03
C ASP A 65 -5.90 5.34 -1.92
N ARG A 66 -4.80 4.73 -1.53
CA ARG A 66 -3.62 4.65 -2.39
C ARG A 66 -3.87 3.85 -3.66
N MET A 67 -4.66 2.78 -3.60
CA MET A 67 -5.03 2.03 -4.80
C MET A 67 -5.90 2.85 -5.76
N LEU A 68 -6.75 3.75 -5.25
CA LEU A 68 -7.50 4.73 -6.03
C LEU A 68 -6.54 5.68 -6.76
N ASP A 69 -5.59 6.27 -6.03
CA ASP A 69 -4.61 7.22 -6.58
C ASP A 69 -3.74 6.60 -7.67
N MET A 70 -3.45 5.29 -7.54
CA MET A 70 -2.71 4.52 -8.54
C MET A 70 -3.56 4.05 -9.73
N GLY A 71 -4.88 4.31 -9.72
CA GLY A 71 -5.79 3.94 -10.80
C GLY A 71 -6.20 2.45 -10.82
N PHE A 72 -6.03 1.72 -9.72
CA PHE A 72 -6.30 0.27 -9.64
C PHE A 72 -7.80 -0.08 -9.50
N VAL A 73 -8.70 0.89 -9.55
CA VAL A 73 -10.16 0.69 -9.41
C VAL A 73 -10.68 -0.38 -10.35
N ARG A 74 -10.26 -0.34 -11.61
CA ARG A 74 -10.70 -1.30 -12.64
C ARG A 74 -10.21 -2.72 -12.35
N ASP A 75 -9.00 -2.85 -11.83
CA ASP A 75 -8.40 -4.14 -11.51
C ASP A 75 -9.06 -4.75 -10.28
N ILE A 76 -9.31 -3.96 -9.24
CA ILE A 76 -10.06 -4.39 -8.04
C ILE A 76 -11.46 -4.89 -8.43
N LYS A 77 -12.16 -4.15 -9.31
CA LYS A 77 -13.48 -4.56 -9.84
C LYS A 77 -13.43 -5.93 -10.52
N LYS A 78 -12.43 -6.15 -11.37
CA LYS A 78 -12.24 -7.43 -12.07
C LYS A 78 -11.87 -8.56 -11.11
N ILE A 79 -10.98 -8.32 -10.15
CA ILE A 79 -10.62 -9.31 -9.13
C ILE A 79 -11.87 -9.71 -8.34
N ARG A 80 -12.64 -8.74 -7.82
CA ARG A 80 -13.86 -9.01 -7.05
C ARG A 80 -14.88 -9.83 -7.83
N ALA A 81 -15.05 -9.57 -9.13
CA ALA A 81 -15.96 -10.32 -9.98
C ALA A 81 -15.58 -11.80 -10.14
N GLN A 82 -14.32 -12.17 -9.92
CA GLN A 82 -13.83 -13.55 -9.99
C GLN A 82 -13.87 -14.28 -8.63
N LEU A 83 -14.43 -13.63 -7.60
CA LEU A 83 -14.47 -14.11 -6.22
C LEU A 83 -15.92 -14.41 -5.76
N PRO A 84 -16.62 -15.39 -6.37
CA PRO A 84 -18.04 -15.65 -6.09
C PRO A 84 -18.29 -16.22 -4.69
N SER A 85 -17.31 -16.92 -4.11
CA SER A 85 -17.47 -17.64 -2.83
C SER A 85 -16.97 -16.87 -1.61
N VAL A 86 -16.64 -15.58 -1.75
CA VAL A 86 -16.15 -14.77 -0.63
C VAL A 86 -17.23 -14.62 0.43
N LYS A 87 -16.92 -15.11 1.63
CA LYS A 87 -17.75 -15.01 2.83
C LYS A 87 -17.58 -13.67 3.53
N GLN A 88 -16.36 -13.12 3.52
CA GLN A 88 -16.06 -11.87 4.20
C GLN A 88 -15.10 -11.01 3.39
N THR A 89 -15.45 -9.73 3.27
CA THR A 89 -14.56 -8.70 2.69
C THR A 89 -14.19 -7.70 3.78
N LEU A 90 -12.89 -7.37 3.87
CA LEU A 90 -12.39 -6.32 4.76
C LEU A 90 -11.71 -5.24 3.91
N THR A 91 -11.98 -3.98 4.24
CA THR A 91 -11.45 -2.81 3.53
C THR A 91 -10.81 -1.88 4.54
N PHE A 92 -9.53 -1.57 4.36
CA PHE A 92 -8.75 -0.67 5.20
C PHE A 92 -8.28 0.52 4.36
N SER A 93 -8.49 1.73 4.90
CA SER A 93 -8.13 2.99 4.26
C SER A 93 -7.88 4.04 5.32
N ALA A 94 -6.90 4.93 5.08
CA ALA A 94 -6.65 6.07 5.96
C ALA A 94 -7.65 7.21 5.70
N THR A 95 -8.14 7.32 4.47
CA THR A 95 -9.05 8.38 4.04
C THR A 95 -10.39 7.83 3.55
N MET A 96 -11.43 8.68 3.64
CA MET A 96 -12.79 8.37 3.19
C MET A 96 -13.33 9.51 2.31
N ASN A 97 -12.94 9.50 1.03
CA ASN A 97 -13.48 10.40 0.01
C ASN A 97 -14.71 9.78 -0.70
N ASN A 98 -15.33 10.52 -1.63
CA ASN A 98 -16.52 10.02 -2.34
C ASN A 98 -16.21 8.83 -3.27
N ASP A 99 -14.99 8.76 -3.82
CA ASP A 99 -14.56 7.64 -4.67
C ASP A 99 -14.46 6.34 -3.85
N MET A 100 -13.93 6.43 -2.63
CA MET A 100 -13.89 5.32 -1.67
C MET A 100 -15.29 4.81 -1.34
N LYS A 101 -16.23 5.72 -1.05
CA LYS A 101 -17.63 5.34 -0.79
C LYS A 101 -18.25 4.59 -1.97
N THR A 102 -17.92 4.99 -3.19
CA THR A 102 -18.37 4.33 -4.43
C THR A 102 -17.80 2.92 -4.54
N ILE A 103 -16.49 2.76 -4.30
CA ILE A 103 -15.83 1.43 -4.26
C ILE A 103 -16.46 0.52 -3.22
N ILE A 104 -16.67 1.00 -1.99
CA ILE A 104 -17.26 0.19 -0.93
C ILE A 104 -18.64 -0.29 -1.33
N LYS A 105 -19.49 0.62 -1.86
CA LYS A 105 -20.85 0.30 -2.31
C LYS A 105 -20.86 -0.72 -3.46
N ASP A 106 -19.89 -0.64 -4.37
CA ASP A 106 -19.79 -1.55 -5.52
C ASP A 106 -19.29 -2.96 -5.14
N HIS A 107 -18.64 -3.11 -3.97
CA HIS A 107 -17.92 -4.34 -3.60
C HIS A 107 -18.45 -5.05 -2.36
N ILE A 108 -19.17 -4.32 -1.50
CA ILE A 108 -19.68 -4.82 -0.23
C ILE A 108 -21.16 -4.43 -0.13
N SER A 109 -22.03 -5.44 -0.11
CA SER A 109 -23.49 -5.26 -0.03
C SER A 109 -23.92 -4.68 1.32
N THR A 110 -23.28 -5.13 2.41
CA THR A 110 -23.57 -4.71 3.78
C THR A 110 -22.26 -4.72 4.55
N TYR A 111 -21.92 -3.62 5.23
CA TYR A 111 -20.68 -3.49 5.97
C TYR A 111 -20.89 -2.74 7.28
N GLU A 112 -20.09 -3.09 8.27
CA GLU A 112 -19.91 -2.29 9.48
C GLU A 112 -18.78 -1.29 9.25
N PHE A 113 -19.04 -0.02 9.58
CA PHE A 113 -18.04 1.03 9.44
C PHE A 113 -17.36 1.30 10.78
N ILE A 114 -16.06 1.01 10.85
CA ILE A 114 -15.25 1.25 12.04
C ILE A 114 -14.25 2.36 11.72
N LYS A 115 -14.39 3.50 12.39
CA LYS A 115 -13.44 4.61 12.35
C LYS A 115 -12.68 4.65 13.67
N ILE A 116 -11.36 4.56 13.60
CA ILE A 116 -10.47 4.67 14.76
C ILE A 116 -9.81 6.05 14.70
N GLY A 117 -10.01 6.85 15.73
CA GLY A 117 -9.51 8.23 15.83
C GLY A 117 -10.53 9.29 15.42
N GLU A 118 -10.34 10.49 15.97
CA GLU A 118 -11.06 11.69 15.52
C GLU A 118 -10.59 12.09 14.11
N GLU A 119 -11.34 12.92 13.38
CA GLU A 119 -10.79 13.55 12.18
C GLU A 119 -9.45 14.16 12.56
N VAL A 120 -8.38 13.76 11.87
CA VAL A 120 -7.06 14.36 12.07
C VAL A 120 -7.26 15.82 11.71
N THR A 121 -7.47 16.65 12.73
CA THR A 121 -7.51 18.08 12.57
C THR A 121 -6.15 18.45 12.00
N VAL A 122 -6.15 18.84 10.73
CA VAL A 122 -5.01 19.42 10.01
C VAL A 122 -4.35 20.52 10.85
N ASP A 123 -5.10 21.10 11.78
CA ASP A 123 -4.69 22.09 12.79
C ASP A 123 -3.48 21.69 13.65
N LYS A 124 -3.12 20.40 13.79
CA LYS A 124 -1.92 19.99 14.54
C LYS A 124 -0.63 20.00 13.71
N ILE A 125 -0.70 20.14 12.39
CA ILE A 125 0.49 20.16 11.53
C ILE A 125 0.76 21.59 11.07
N HIS A 126 1.86 22.18 11.56
CA HIS A 126 2.29 23.50 11.13
C HIS A 126 3.03 23.41 9.80
N HIS A 127 2.35 23.77 8.70
CA HIS A 127 2.96 23.81 7.37
C HIS A 127 3.70 25.14 7.18
N ARG A 128 4.92 25.09 6.66
CA ARG A 128 5.70 26.28 6.27
C ARG A 128 6.22 26.11 4.86
N TYR A 129 6.12 27.18 4.07
CA TYR A 129 6.69 27.28 2.73
C TYR A 129 7.77 28.35 2.73
N ILE A 130 8.96 28.01 2.24
CA ILE A 130 10.10 28.92 2.16
C ILE A 130 10.48 29.04 0.67
N PRO A 131 10.20 30.18 0.01
CA PRO A 131 10.61 30.40 -1.37
C PRO A 131 12.12 30.66 -1.40
N ILE A 132 12.87 29.76 -2.03
CA ILE A 132 14.33 29.84 -2.17
C ILE A 132 14.76 29.32 -3.54
N GLU A 133 15.88 29.83 -4.02
CA GLU A 133 16.56 29.30 -5.20
C GLU A 133 17.06 27.88 -4.96
N HIS A 134 17.20 27.11 -6.04
CA HIS A 134 17.54 25.68 -5.96
C HIS A 134 18.85 25.43 -5.21
N GLU A 135 19.86 26.26 -5.48
CA GLU A 135 21.21 26.21 -4.93
C GLU A 135 21.21 26.43 -3.41
N GLN A 136 20.21 27.14 -2.88
CA GLN A 136 20.10 27.47 -1.47
C GLN A 136 19.38 26.38 -0.66
N LYS A 137 18.74 25.39 -1.31
CA LYS A 137 17.95 24.36 -0.62
C LYS A 137 18.78 23.58 0.39
N LEU A 138 19.95 23.08 -0.01
CA LEU A 138 20.79 22.26 0.86
C LEU A 138 21.22 23.03 2.11
N PHE A 139 21.71 24.24 1.94
CA PHE A 139 22.15 25.09 3.04
C PHE A 139 21.03 25.40 4.04
N ASN A 140 19.82 25.69 3.55
CA ASN A 140 18.67 25.92 4.43
C ASN A 140 18.21 24.66 5.15
N VAL A 141 18.28 23.49 4.50
CA VAL A 141 17.98 22.20 5.14
C VAL A 141 18.97 21.91 6.27
N ILE A 142 20.27 22.14 6.06
CA ILE A 142 21.29 21.97 7.12
C ILE A 142 20.98 22.88 8.31
N LYS A 143 20.70 24.16 8.07
CA LYS A 143 20.31 25.11 9.12
C LYS A 143 19.07 24.67 9.91
N LEU A 144 18.08 24.11 9.23
CA LEU A 144 16.86 23.61 9.89
C LEU A 144 17.18 22.42 10.81
N ILE A 145 18.07 21.53 10.40
CA ILE A 145 18.51 20.38 11.21
C ILE A 145 19.31 20.87 12.41
N GLU A 146 20.29 21.76 12.20
CA GLU A 146 21.12 22.33 13.27
C GLU A 146 20.30 23.09 14.33
N ALA A 147 19.21 23.75 13.91
CA ALA A 147 18.30 24.43 14.81
C ALA A 147 17.43 23.49 15.67
N HIS A 148 17.37 22.20 15.34
CA HIS A 148 16.55 21.18 16.02
C HIS A 148 17.36 19.91 16.31
N PRO A 149 18.42 19.99 17.15
CA PRO A 149 19.39 18.91 17.33
C PRO A 149 18.82 17.64 17.96
N ASP A 150 17.73 17.75 18.73
CA ASP A 150 17.09 16.62 19.41
C ASP A 150 15.92 16.01 18.61
N ASP A 151 15.55 16.61 17.49
CA ASP A 151 14.41 16.17 16.69
C ASP A 151 14.79 15.02 15.74
N ARG A 152 13.84 14.09 15.56
CA ARG A 152 13.94 13.09 14.49
C ARG A 152 13.33 13.65 13.21
N ILE A 153 14.19 13.98 12.25
CA ILE A 153 13.82 14.67 11.01
C ILE A 153 13.79 13.67 9.84
N ILE A 154 12.74 13.74 9.01
CA ILE A 154 12.64 13.01 7.74
C ILE A 154 12.70 14.01 6.59
N ILE A 155 13.63 13.81 5.66
CA ILE A 155 13.81 14.67 4.48
C ILE A 155 13.40 13.89 3.22
N PHE A 156 12.35 14.38 2.55
CA PHE A 156 11.90 13.82 1.27
C PHE A 156 12.60 14.52 0.11
N THR A 157 13.20 13.72 -0.79
CA THR A 157 13.84 14.21 -2.03
C THR A 157 13.22 13.54 -3.24
N HIS A 158 13.18 14.24 -4.37
CA HIS A 158 12.54 13.74 -5.59
C HIS A 158 13.21 12.48 -6.20
N THR A 159 14.53 12.32 -6.07
CA THR A 159 15.25 11.18 -6.69
C THR A 159 16.11 10.44 -5.67
N LYS A 160 16.29 9.13 -5.88
CA LYS A 160 17.21 8.29 -5.07
C LYS A 160 18.66 8.82 -5.10
N ARG A 161 19.07 9.39 -6.23
CA ARG A 161 20.39 10.02 -6.37
C ARG A 161 20.52 11.21 -5.41
N ASN A 162 19.52 12.09 -5.38
CA ASN A 162 19.50 13.22 -4.46
C ASN A 162 19.48 12.75 -3.00
N THR A 163 18.71 11.73 -2.67
CA THR A 163 18.73 11.13 -1.31
C THR A 163 20.14 10.70 -0.92
N LYS A 164 20.86 10.04 -1.84
CA LYS A 164 22.25 9.60 -1.59
C LYS A 164 23.19 10.79 -1.40
N THR A 165 23.06 11.82 -2.22
CA THR A 165 23.87 13.05 -2.09
C THR A 165 23.62 13.74 -0.77
N ILE A 166 22.36 13.93 -0.36
CA ILE A 166 22.01 14.52 0.94
C ILE A 166 22.55 13.67 2.10
N HIS A 167 22.39 12.35 2.03
CA HIS A 167 22.91 11.44 3.05
C HIS A 167 24.42 11.59 3.25
N GLN A 168 25.21 11.66 2.17
CA GLN A 168 26.67 11.84 2.23
C GLN A 168 27.13 13.19 2.76
N ILE A 169 26.26 14.19 2.78
CA ILE A 169 26.58 15.53 3.28
C ILE A 169 26.21 15.66 4.75
N LEU A 170 25.16 14.96 5.20
CA LEU A 170 24.63 15.02 6.56
C LEU A 170 25.21 13.96 7.50
N ILE A 171 25.79 12.88 6.97
CA ILE A 171 26.38 11.74 7.71
C ILE A 171 27.77 11.48 7.16
#